data_AF-A0A0C2J1U4-F1
#
_entry.id   AF-A0A0C2J1U4-F1
#
_cell.length_a   1.000
_cell.length_b   1.000
_cell.length_c   1.000
_cell.angle_alpha   90.00
_cell.angle_beta   90.00
_cell.angle_gamma   90.00
#
_symmetry.space_group_name_H-M   'P 1'
#
loop_
_entity.id
_entity.type
_entity.pdbx_description
1 polymer ?
#
loop_
_entity_poly.entity_id
_entity_poly.type
_entity_poly.pdbx_seq_one_letter_code
_entity_poly.pdbx_strand_id
1 'polypeptide(L)'
;MLSRLGANAAGDDPGNAPKRTAAATVGKPETKEPKGDVPPFPELVRFVDVGLVSITRELAKNATPGAPVPITNVDPKATPSIPSTSPSSSTPSSPSQSPTPYTAVFIVRSGHPSAFYSHFPQMVAVASQQGAASVPPSPPIRLVGFSRAVEDRLSASLGIPRVSSIALREGAPQSQGLLSFLEETVPAVDVRWLKEAQAGQYRETQIRMTEVSVGPKRKKKV
;
A
#
# COMPACT_ATOMS: atom_id res chain seq x y z
N MET A 1 -1.38 67.28 -25.60
CA MET A 1 -2.59 67.56 -26.41
C MET A 1 -3.70 66.66 -25.91
N LEU A 2 -4.61 67.18 -25.07
CA LEU A 2 -6.02 67.50 -25.41
C LEU A 2 -6.82 66.21 -25.74
N SER A 3 -7.46 65.54 -24.77
CA SER A 3 -8.83 65.78 -24.24
C SER A 3 -9.93 65.84 -25.30
N ARG A 4 -10.87 64.87 -25.29
CA ARG A 4 -12.36 64.96 -25.47
C ARG A 4 -12.96 63.60 -25.06
N LEU A 5 -13.79 63.42 -24.04
CA LEU A 5 -15.11 63.99 -23.70
C LEU A 5 -16.21 63.64 -24.71
N GLY A 6 -17.18 62.83 -24.27
CA GLY A 6 -18.38 62.46 -25.01
C GLY A 6 -19.31 61.59 -24.15
N ALA A 7 -20.04 62.24 -23.26
CA ALA A 7 -21.16 61.69 -22.49
C ALA A 7 -22.49 61.97 -23.21
N ASN A 8 -23.49 61.08 -23.02
CA ASN A 8 -24.94 61.32 -22.94
C ASN A 8 -25.57 59.95 -22.59
N ALA A 9 -26.20 59.71 -21.43
CA ALA A 9 -27.51 60.21 -20.94
C ALA A 9 -28.67 59.76 -21.86
N ALA A 10 -29.82 59.24 -21.44
CA ALA A 10 -30.48 59.00 -20.15
C ALA A 10 -31.75 58.12 -20.41
N GLY A 11 -32.39 57.63 -19.37
CA GLY A 11 -33.70 56.94 -19.41
C GLY A 11 -33.84 55.91 -18.28
N ASP A 12 -33.93 56.31 -17.00
CA ASP A 12 -35.15 56.58 -16.19
C ASP A 12 -35.96 55.33 -15.76
N ASP A 13 -35.68 54.89 -14.51
CA ASP A 13 -36.54 54.47 -13.36
C ASP A 13 -37.87 53.67 -13.55
N PRO A 14 -38.55 53.15 -12.49
CA PRO A 14 -38.19 52.95 -11.07
C PRO A 14 -38.46 51.52 -10.53
N GLY A 15 -37.94 51.26 -9.32
CA GLY A 15 -38.81 50.75 -8.24
C GLY A 15 -38.73 49.27 -7.85
N ASN A 16 -38.08 49.01 -6.71
CA ASN A 16 -38.71 48.52 -5.46
C ASN A 16 -37.75 47.61 -4.66
N ALA A 17 -37.31 48.10 -3.49
CA ALA A 17 -36.75 47.31 -2.39
C ALA A 17 -37.92 46.79 -1.50
N PRO A 18 -37.80 45.87 -0.51
CA PRO A 18 -36.71 45.85 0.48
C PRO A 18 -36.28 44.47 1.06
N LYS A 19 -35.19 44.54 1.83
CA LYS A 19 -34.70 43.58 2.83
C LYS A 19 -35.71 43.28 3.95
N ARG A 20 -35.60 42.05 4.53
CA ARG A 20 -35.84 41.59 5.94
C ARG A 20 -36.60 40.24 5.91
N THR A 21 -36.47 39.23 6.79
CA THR A 21 -35.69 38.86 7.99
C THR A 21 -36.12 37.42 8.36
N ALA A 22 -35.19 36.66 8.96
CA ALA A 22 -35.38 35.71 10.08
C ALA A 22 -36.34 34.48 10.03
N ALA A 23 -35.73 33.38 10.50
CA ALA A 23 -36.21 32.42 11.51
C ALA A 23 -37.11 31.23 11.13
N ALA A 24 -36.72 30.11 11.75
CA ALA A 24 -37.25 28.75 11.69
C ALA A 24 -38.65 28.58 12.27
N THR A 25 -39.32 27.46 11.92
CA THR A 25 -39.85 26.46 12.89
C THR A 25 -40.36 25.21 12.16
N VAL A 26 -39.75 24.08 12.51
CA VAL A 26 -40.27 22.71 12.73
C VAL A 26 -41.63 22.34 12.10
N GLY A 27 -41.58 21.32 11.24
CA GLY A 27 -42.70 20.44 10.90
C GLY A 27 -42.17 19.12 10.31
N LYS A 28 -42.10 18.07 11.14
CA LYS A 28 -41.87 16.68 10.71
C LYS A 28 -43.20 16.14 10.17
N PRO A 29 -43.21 15.44 9.02
CA PRO A 29 -43.55 14.02 9.09
C PRO A 29 -42.62 13.15 8.26
N GLU A 30 -42.55 11.90 8.70
CA GLU A 30 -41.72 10.81 8.22
C GLU A 30 -41.82 10.61 6.71
N THR A 31 -40.68 10.71 6.02
CA THR A 31 -40.49 10.11 4.70
C THR A 31 -39.40 9.08 4.84
N LYS A 32 -39.77 7.81 4.63
CA LYS A 32 -38.84 6.67 4.56
C LYS A 32 -37.71 7.02 3.60
N GLU A 33 -36.49 7.17 4.13
CA GLU A 33 -35.31 7.26 3.29
C GLU A 33 -35.20 5.97 2.45
N PRO A 34 -35.09 6.06 1.12
CA PRO A 34 -34.72 4.90 0.33
C PRO A 34 -33.31 4.51 0.76
N LYS A 35 -33.15 3.26 1.20
CA LYS A 35 -31.83 2.66 1.42
C LYS A 35 -31.03 2.89 0.13
N GLY A 36 -30.10 3.84 0.16
CA GLY A 36 -29.19 4.05 -0.95
C GLY A 36 -28.43 2.75 -1.17
N ASP A 37 -28.59 2.17 -2.34
CA ASP A 37 -27.85 0.99 -2.77
C ASP A 37 -26.35 1.34 -2.70
N VAL A 38 -25.71 0.93 -1.61
CA VAL A 38 -24.26 0.98 -1.48
C VAL A 38 -23.72 0.11 -2.62
N PRO A 39 -22.87 0.65 -3.51
CA PRO A 39 -22.36 -0.12 -4.63
C PRO A 39 -21.69 -1.40 -4.10
N PRO A 40 -21.86 -2.52 -4.81
CA PRO A 40 -21.26 -3.78 -4.41
C PRO A 40 -19.75 -3.59 -4.27
N PHE A 41 -19.20 -4.23 -3.24
CA PHE A 41 -17.78 -4.12 -2.94
C PHE A 41 -16.95 -4.60 -4.13
N PRO A 42 -15.90 -3.87 -4.55
CA PRO A 42 -15.14 -4.27 -5.72
C PRO A 42 -14.49 -5.64 -5.53
N GLU A 43 -14.65 -6.54 -6.50
CA GLU A 43 -14.10 -7.91 -6.45
C GLU A 43 -12.57 -7.91 -6.31
N LEU A 44 -11.92 -6.87 -6.84
CA LEU A 44 -10.47 -6.66 -6.81
C LEU A 44 -9.87 -6.58 -5.42
N VAL A 45 -10.64 -6.16 -4.41
CA VAL A 45 -10.09 -5.89 -3.07
C VAL A 45 -9.52 -7.16 -2.43
N ARG A 46 -10.00 -8.34 -2.83
CA ARG A 46 -9.51 -9.63 -2.34
C ARG A 46 -8.14 -10.01 -2.88
N PHE A 47 -7.69 -9.35 -3.94
CA PHE A 47 -6.44 -9.63 -4.64
C PHE A 47 -5.39 -8.53 -4.45
N VAL A 48 -5.71 -7.48 -3.71
CA VAL A 48 -4.83 -6.32 -3.52
C VAL A 48 -4.53 -6.13 -2.05
N ASP A 49 -3.25 -6.20 -1.70
CA ASP A 49 -2.77 -5.87 -0.37
C ASP A 49 -2.12 -4.49 -0.40
N VAL A 50 -2.50 -3.63 0.55
CA VAL A 50 -1.95 -2.28 0.70
C VAL A 50 -1.14 -2.19 1.98
N GLY A 51 0.02 -1.54 1.88
CA GLY A 51 0.89 -1.27 3.02
C GLY A 51 2.01 -2.29 3.21
N LEU A 52 3.14 -1.79 3.67
CA LEU A 52 4.39 -2.53 3.60
C LEU A 52 4.41 -3.73 4.55
N VAL A 53 3.83 -3.58 5.75
CA VAL A 53 3.80 -4.61 6.78
C VAL A 53 3.05 -5.86 6.32
N SER A 54 1.91 -5.68 5.67
CA SER A 54 1.12 -6.79 5.12
C SER A 54 1.90 -7.53 4.04
N ILE A 55 2.47 -6.79 3.10
CA ILE A 55 3.23 -7.33 1.98
C ILE A 55 4.48 -8.07 2.47
N THR A 56 5.27 -7.49 3.38
CA THR A 56 6.49 -8.13 3.89
C THR A 56 6.18 -9.38 4.71
N ARG A 57 5.10 -9.38 5.50
CA ARG A 57 4.67 -10.56 6.27
C ARG A 57 4.26 -11.71 5.36
N GLU A 58 3.51 -11.42 4.30
CA GLU A 58 3.09 -12.43 3.33
C GLU A 58 4.28 -12.92 2.48
N LEU A 59 5.19 -12.04 2.06
CA LEU A 59 6.44 -12.44 1.40
C LEU A 59 7.30 -13.34 2.31
N ALA A 60 7.42 -13.00 3.60
CA ALA A 60 8.18 -13.80 4.56
C ALA A 60 7.55 -15.19 4.79
N LYS A 61 6.22 -15.25 4.89
CA LYS A 61 5.47 -16.50 4.98
C LYS A 61 5.71 -17.39 3.76
N ASN A 62 5.70 -16.80 2.57
CA ASN A 62 5.93 -17.52 1.30
C ASN A 62 7.42 -17.79 1.01
N ALA A 63 8.34 -17.21 1.78
CA ALA A 63 9.78 -17.45 1.65
C ALA A 63 10.27 -18.60 2.55
N THR A 64 9.46 -19.04 3.53
CA THR A 64 9.86 -20.05 4.51
C THR A 64 9.42 -21.45 4.06
N PRO A 65 10.33 -22.34 3.65
CA PRO A 65 9.97 -23.71 3.32
C PRO A 65 9.55 -24.44 4.61
N GLY A 66 8.29 -24.88 4.69
CA GLY A 66 7.81 -25.77 5.76
C GLY A 66 7.28 -25.11 7.04
N ALA A 67 6.71 -23.90 6.98
CA ALA A 67 6.10 -23.30 8.17
C ALA A 67 4.92 -24.16 8.71
N PRO A 68 4.95 -24.58 10.00
CA PRO A 68 3.87 -25.34 10.61
C PRO A 68 2.64 -24.47 10.76
N VAL A 69 1.50 -25.01 10.32
CA VAL A 69 0.15 -24.58 10.70
C VAL A 69 0.12 -24.40 12.22
N PRO A 70 -0.41 -23.30 12.78
CA PRO A 70 -0.55 -23.19 14.23
C PRO A 70 -1.51 -24.28 14.71
N ILE A 71 -0.96 -25.31 15.34
CA ILE A 71 -1.72 -26.36 16.01
C ILE A 71 -2.30 -25.72 17.27
N THR A 72 -3.60 -25.44 17.25
CA THR A 72 -4.39 -25.24 18.47
C THR A 72 -4.35 -26.55 19.25
N ASN A 73 -3.47 -26.66 20.24
CA ASN A 73 -3.50 -27.76 21.20
C ASN A 73 -4.06 -27.27 22.53
N VAL A 74 -5.09 -27.99 22.93
CA VAL A 74 -6.02 -27.81 24.04
C VAL A 74 -5.33 -28.15 25.38
N ASP A 75 -5.69 -27.41 26.43
CA ASP A 75 -5.30 -27.59 27.84
C ASP A 75 -5.50 -29.01 28.40
N PRO A 76 -4.89 -29.33 29.57
CA PRO A 76 -5.71 -29.22 30.80
C PRO A 76 -4.97 -28.70 32.04
N LYS A 77 -5.74 -27.97 32.88
CA LYS A 77 -5.74 -27.96 34.36
C LYS A 77 -5.02 -26.79 35.09
N ALA A 78 -5.76 -25.69 35.30
CA ALA A 78 -6.27 -25.21 36.61
C ALA A 78 -6.58 -23.69 36.62
N THR A 79 -7.85 -23.34 36.83
CA THR A 79 -8.42 -21.98 37.04
C THR A 79 -8.41 -21.64 38.56
N PRO A 80 -8.61 -20.37 39.03
CA PRO A 80 -9.85 -19.58 38.86
C PRO A 80 -9.71 -18.06 38.59
N SER A 81 -10.62 -17.54 37.74
CA SER A 81 -11.45 -16.30 37.80
C SER A 81 -10.84 -14.97 38.29
N ILE A 82 -11.07 -13.77 37.71
CA ILE A 82 -12.35 -13.06 37.44
C ILE A 82 -12.14 -11.93 36.35
N PRO A 83 -13.12 -11.07 35.96
CA PRO A 83 -13.60 -10.96 34.56
C PRO A 83 -13.47 -9.54 33.93
N SER A 84 -13.58 -9.43 32.61
CA SER A 84 -14.02 -8.20 31.92
C SER A 84 -14.49 -8.60 30.51
N THR A 85 -15.76 -8.94 30.36
CA THR A 85 -16.82 -8.09 29.79
C THR A 85 -16.54 -7.65 28.34
N SER A 86 -17.25 -8.34 27.44
CA SER A 86 -17.45 -8.15 25.99
C SER A 86 -18.03 -6.75 25.65
N PRO A 87 -18.23 -6.29 24.38
CA PRO A 87 -18.86 -7.05 23.29
C PRO A 87 -18.34 -6.85 21.85
N SER A 88 -18.43 -7.97 21.12
CA SER A 88 -18.84 -8.13 19.72
C SER A 88 -19.15 -6.89 18.88
N SER A 89 -18.50 -6.82 17.70
CA SER A 89 -19.26 -6.60 16.47
C SER A 89 -18.84 -7.64 15.41
N SER A 90 -19.87 -8.14 14.76
CA SER A 90 -20.02 -9.20 13.76
C SER A 90 -18.95 -9.33 12.67
N THR A 91 -18.61 -10.59 12.40
CA THR A 91 -18.05 -11.21 11.18
C THR A 91 -18.72 -10.72 9.88
N PRO A 92 -18.07 -10.85 8.70
CA PRO A 92 -18.18 -12.13 8.00
C PRO A 92 -16.82 -12.73 7.66
N SER A 93 -16.70 -13.99 8.05
CA SER A 93 -15.69 -14.95 7.65
C SER A 93 -15.68 -15.07 6.13
N SER A 94 -14.58 -14.67 5.49
CA SER A 94 -14.29 -15.09 4.13
C SER A 94 -13.74 -16.52 4.16
N PRO A 95 -14.15 -17.39 3.21
CA PRO A 95 -13.79 -18.79 3.20
C PRO A 95 -12.28 -18.95 3.00
N SER A 96 -11.73 -19.96 3.67
CA SER A 96 -10.37 -20.50 3.55
C SER A 96 -9.82 -20.43 2.12
N GLN A 97 -8.95 -19.46 1.87
CA GLN A 97 -8.17 -19.38 0.63
C GLN A 97 -6.72 -19.62 1.01
N SER A 98 -6.16 -20.73 0.51
CA SER A 98 -4.72 -20.91 0.42
C SER A 98 -4.11 -19.64 -0.17
N PRO A 99 -3.05 -19.08 0.42
CA PRO A 99 -2.52 -17.78 0.04
C PRO A 99 -2.08 -17.82 -1.43
N THR A 100 -2.82 -17.14 -2.31
CA THR A 100 -2.41 -16.99 -3.70
C THR A 100 -1.12 -16.17 -3.76
N PRO A 101 -0.15 -16.58 -4.59
CA PRO A 101 1.13 -15.89 -4.67
C PRO A 101 0.93 -14.47 -5.22
N TYR A 102 1.87 -13.59 -4.88
CA TYR A 102 1.94 -12.27 -5.51
C TYR A 102 2.47 -12.39 -6.93
N THR A 103 1.96 -11.56 -7.83
CA THR A 103 2.48 -11.45 -9.21
C THR A 103 3.25 -10.14 -9.39
N ALA A 104 2.80 -9.07 -8.75
CA ALA A 104 3.45 -7.76 -8.82
C ALA A 104 3.42 -7.03 -7.48
N VAL A 105 4.49 -6.31 -7.18
CA VAL A 105 4.60 -5.45 -6.00
C VAL A 105 5.06 -4.07 -6.44
N PHE A 106 4.27 -3.05 -6.11
CA PHE A 106 4.51 -1.65 -6.41
C PHE A 106 4.95 -0.92 -5.15
N ILE A 107 6.01 -0.12 -5.25
CA ILE A 107 6.60 0.59 -4.10
C ILE A 107 6.99 2.01 -4.47
N VAL A 108 6.73 2.95 -3.57
CA VAL A 108 7.19 4.33 -3.65
C VAL A 108 8.70 4.40 -3.51
N ARG A 109 9.39 5.12 -4.40
CA ARG A 109 10.86 5.29 -4.34
C ARG A 109 11.34 6.37 -3.36
N SER A 110 10.44 7.08 -2.71
CA SER A 110 10.73 8.14 -1.73
C SER A 110 10.30 7.76 -0.32
N GLY A 111 11.05 8.18 0.69
CA GLY A 111 10.62 8.10 2.09
C GLY A 111 10.94 6.80 2.84
N HIS A 112 11.61 5.84 2.21
CA HIS A 112 12.10 4.63 2.88
C HIS A 112 13.59 4.71 3.24
N PRO A 113 14.03 4.11 4.37
CA PRO A 113 15.45 4.00 4.71
C PRO A 113 16.26 3.27 3.64
N SER A 114 17.56 3.57 3.50
CA SER A 114 18.42 2.90 2.51
C SER A 114 18.44 1.37 2.66
N ALA A 115 18.41 0.88 3.90
CA ALA A 115 18.35 -0.55 4.22
C ALA A 115 17.11 -1.25 3.64
N PHE A 116 16.00 -0.51 3.47
CA PHE A 116 14.81 -1.06 2.84
C PHE A 116 15.08 -1.48 1.39
N TYR A 117 15.78 -0.63 0.63
CA TYR A 117 16.08 -0.90 -0.79
C TYR A 117 17.10 -2.02 -0.99
N SER A 118 17.91 -2.35 0.01
CA SER A 118 18.82 -3.51 -0.07
C SER A 118 18.12 -4.82 0.26
N HIS A 119 17.20 -4.84 1.25
CA HIS A 119 16.59 -6.07 1.75
C HIS A 119 15.28 -6.44 1.04
N PHE A 120 14.47 -5.45 0.70
CA PHE A 120 13.15 -5.71 0.14
C PHE A 120 13.20 -6.48 -1.19
N PRO A 121 14.06 -6.11 -2.17
CA PRO A 121 14.20 -6.91 -3.38
C PRO A 121 14.64 -8.35 -3.11
N GLN A 122 15.44 -8.57 -2.06
CA GLN A 122 15.87 -9.92 -1.67
C GLN A 122 14.70 -10.76 -1.16
N MET A 123 13.83 -10.18 -0.32
CA MET A 123 12.62 -10.86 0.14
C MET A 123 11.70 -11.24 -1.03
N VAL A 124 11.53 -10.34 -1.99
CA VAL A 124 10.74 -10.60 -3.20
C VAL A 124 11.33 -11.74 -4.02
N ALA A 125 12.65 -11.75 -4.23
CA ALA A 125 13.32 -12.79 -5.00
C ALA A 125 13.18 -14.18 -4.35
N VAL A 126 13.37 -14.28 -3.03
CA VAL A 126 13.23 -15.55 -2.30
C VAL A 126 11.78 -16.06 -2.35
N ALA A 127 10.79 -15.19 -2.10
CA ALA A 127 9.38 -15.55 -2.20
C ALA A 127 8.98 -15.97 -3.63
N SER A 128 9.56 -15.31 -4.65
CA SER A 128 9.33 -15.66 -6.05
C SER A 128 9.86 -17.04 -6.43
N GLN A 129 10.98 -17.48 -5.85
CA GLN A 129 11.55 -18.80 -6.13
C GLN A 129 10.67 -19.92 -5.57
N GLN A 130 9.99 -19.70 -4.44
CA GLN A 130 9.04 -20.69 -3.91
C GLN A 130 7.82 -20.85 -4.81
N GLY A 131 7.29 -19.75 -5.36
CA GLY A 131 6.22 -19.80 -6.34
C GLY A 131 6.61 -20.56 -7.62
N ALA A 132 7.86 -20.40 -8.07
CA ALA A 132 8.39 -21.11 -9.22
C ALA A 132 8.66 -22.61 -8.94
N ALA A 133 8.95 -22.99 -7.69
CA ALA A 133 9.16 -24.37 -7.27
C ALA A 133 7.86 -25.12 -6.94
N SER A 134 6.74 -24.40 -6.76
CA SER A 134 5.41 -24.98 -6.59
C SER A 134 4.90 -25.57 -7.91
N VAL A 135 4.07 -26.63 -7.84
CA VAL A 135 3.38 -27.21 -9.00
C VAL A 135 1.89 -26.86 -8.88
N PRO A 136 1.30 -26.04 -9.77
CA PRO A 136 1.87 -25.45 -10.99
C PRO A 136 2.84 -24.27 -10.73
N PRO A 137 3.79 -24.01 -11.66
CA PRO A 137 4.77 -22.94 -11.52
C PRO A 137 4.09 -21.58 -11.63
N SER A 138 4.16 -20.79 -10.56
CA SER A 138 3.68 -19.40 -10.55
C SER A 138 4.65 -18.50 -11.31
N PRO A 139 4.16 -17.46 -12.00
CA PRO A 139 5.02 -16.43 -12.60
C PRO A 139 5.87 -15.73 -11.53
N PRO A 140 7.06 -15.24 -11.90
CA PRO A 140 7.95 -14.56 -10.96
C PRO A 140 7.40 -13.20 -10.52
N ILE A 141 7.62 -12.85 -9.26
CA ILE A 141 7.14 -11.60 -8.67
C ILE A 141 7.88 -10.42 -9.30
N ARG A 142 7.13 -9.47 -9.88
CA ARG A 142 7.68 -8.24 -10.47
C ARG A 142 7.69 -7.13 -9.43
N LEU A 143 8.83 -6.45 -9.30
CA LEU A 143 9.00 -5.33 -8.39
C LEU A 143 9.06 -4.02 -9.16
N VAL A 144 8.10 -3.13 -8.90
CA VAL A 144 7.93 -1.88 -9.65
C VAL A 144 8.03 -0.69 -8.71
N GLY A 145 8.96 0.21 -9.00
CA GLY A 145 9.09 1.48 -8.29
C GLY A 145 8.23 2.57 -8.93
N PHE A 146 7.39 3.26 -8.18
CA PHE A 146 6.67 4.44 -8.66
C PHE A 146 7.11 5.74 -7.99
N SER A 147 6.82 6.86 -8.65
CA SER A 147 7.18 8.21 -8.18
C SER A 147 6.16 8.75 -7.18
N ARG A 148 6.55 9.77 -6.42
CA ARG A 148 5.66 10.45 -5.47
C ARG A 148 4.38 11.01 -6.10
N ALA A 149 4.44 11.46 -7.35
CA ALA A 149 3.24 11.92 -8.06
C ALA A 149 2.20 10.80 -8.25
N VAL A 150 2.63 9.54 -8.40
CA VAL A 150 1.74 8.38 -8.48
C VAL A 150 1.23 8.00 -7.09
N GLU A 151 2.05 8.13 -6.05
CA GLU A 151 1.64 7.95 -4.65
C GLU A 151 0.48 8.86 -4.28
N ASP A 152 0.58 10.16 -4.54
CA ASP A 152 -0.46 11.12 -4.17
C ASP A 152 -1.77 10.83 -4.91
N ARG A 153 -1.70 10.38 -6.18
CA ARG A 153 -2.88 9.96 -6.95
C ARG A 153 -3.51 8.66 -6.41
N LEU A 154 -2.70 7.69 -6.03
CA LEU A 154 -3.17 6.44 -5.42
C LEU A 154 -3.78 6.68 -4.05
N SER A 155 -3.16 7.55 -3.25
CA SER A 155 -3.66 8.00 -1.95
C SER A 155 -5.04 8.65 -2.07
N ALA A 156 -5.22 9.57 -3.02
CA ALA A 156 -6.51 10.20 -3.28
C ALA A 156 -7.57 9.20 -3.78
N SER A 157 -7.18 8.24 -4.63
CA SER A 157 -8.11 7.26 -5.22
C SER A 157 -8.55 6.18 -4.22
N LEU A 158 -7.65 5.76 -3.31
CA LEU A 158 -7.93 4.76 -2.28
C LEU A 158 -8.54 5.38 -1.01
N GLY A 159 -8.52 6.71 -0.87
CA GLY A 159 -8.96 7.40 0.35
C GLY A 159 -8.04 7.14 1.56
N ILE A 160 -6.79 6.72 1.33
CA ILE A 160 -5.81 6.41 2.38
C ILE A 160 -4.76 7.52 2.41
N PRO A 161 -4.41 8.10 3.58
CA PRO A 161 -3.52 9.27 3.66
C PRO A 161 -2.12 9.11 3.03
N ARG A 162 -1.58 7.90 3.02
CA ARG A 162 -0.27 7.56 2.42
C ARG A 162 -0.29 6.13 1.91
N VAL A 163 0.00 5.94 0.63
CA VAL A 163 0.05 4.60 0.00
C VAL A 163 1.47 4.34 -0.49
N SER A 164 2.30 3.79 0.38
CA SER A 164 3.72 3.54 0.08
C SER A 164 3.96 2.27 -0.73
N SER A 165 3.09 1.28 -0.61
CA SER A 165 3.24 -0.01 -1.29
C SER A 165 1.91 -0.70 -1.52
N ILE A 166 1.81 -1.37 -2.67
CA ILE A 166 0.64 -2.14 -3.09
C ILE A 166 1.14 -3.45 -3.71
N ALA A 167 0.58 -4.59 -3.33
CA ALA A 167 0.86 -5.88 -3.96
C ALA A 167 -0.40 -6.42 -4.62
N LEU A 168 -0.21 -7.06 -5.77
CA LEU A 168 -1.25 -7.70 -6.56
C LEU A 168 -1.03 -9.22 -6.53
N ARG A 169 -2.08 -9.95 -6.17
CA ARG A 169 -2.12 -11.41 -6.17
C ARG A 169 -2.50 -11.96 -7.54
N GLU A 170 -2.09 -13.19 -7.78
CA GLU A 170 -2.48 -13.93 -8.98
C GLU A 170 -4.01 -14.08 -9.06
N GLY A 171 -4.54 -14.05 -10.28
CA GLY A 171 -5.98 -14.25 -10.54
C GLY A 171 -6.85 -13.01 -10.33
N ALA A 172 -6.27 -11.83 -10.08
CA ALA A 172 -7.04 -10.60 -9.95
C ALA A 172 -7.82 -10.28 -11.25
N PRO A 173 -9.14 -10.06 -11.19
CA PRO A 173 -9.94 -9.76 -12.38
C PRO A 173 -9.43 -8.46 -13.02
N GLN A 174 -9.58 -8.30 -14.34
CA GLN A 174 -9.20 -7.07 -15.07
C GLN A 174 -7.71 -6.62 -14.94
N SER A 175 -6.85 -7.41 -14.29
CA SER A 175 -5.43 -7.05 -14.10
C SER A 175 -4.50 -7.60 -15.18
N GLN A 176 -5.00 -8.48 -16.04
CA GLN A 176 -4.20 -9.22 -17.02
C GLN A 176 -3.41 -8.31 -17.99
N GLY A 177 -4.02 -7.21 -18.46
CA GLY A 177 -3.33 -6.26 -19.34
C GLY A 177 -2.18 -5.51 -18.65
N LEU A 178 -2.30 -5.26 -17.33
CA LEU A 178 -1.22 -4.70 -16.54
C LEU A 178 -0.11 -5.75 -16.32
N LEU A 179 -0.49 -6.98 -16.02
CA LEU A 179 0.46 -8.08 -15.84
C LEU A 179 1.28 -8.36 -17.10
N SER A 180 0.64 -8.43 -18.28
CA SER A 180 1.33 -8.62 -19.55
C SER A 180 2.31 -7.48 -19.84
N PHE A 181 1.91 -6.23 -19.56
CA PHE A 181 2.78 -5.07 -19.70
C PHE A 181 3.99 -5.13 -18.75
N LEU A 182 3.78 -5.57 -17.50
CA LEU A 182 4.86 -5.73 -16.53
C LEU A 182 5.81 -6.86 -16.89
N GLU A 183 5.30 -7.96 -17.45
CA GLU A 183 6.12 -9.08 -17.89
C GLU A 183 7.07 -8.69 -19.03
N GLU A 184 6.60 -7.84 -19.95
CA GLU A 184 7.41 -7.30 -21.04
C GLU A 184 8.38 -6.21 -20.56
N THR A 185 7.93 -5.31 -19.67
CA THR A 185 8.68 -4.09 -19.31
C THR A 185 9.63 -4.29 -18.13
N VAL A 186 9.27 -5.14 -17.17
CA VAL A 186 9.95 -5.22 -15.87
C VAL A 186 10.60 -6.59 -15.70
N PRO A 187 11.94 -6.68 -15.61
CA PRO A 187 12.61 -7.96 -15.39
C PRO A 187 12.28 -8.54 -14.01
N ALA A 188 12.36 -9.87 -13.91
CA ALA A 188 12.19 -10.55 -12.63
C ALA A 188 13.34 -10.16 -11.69
N VAL A 189 13.04 -10.07 -10.39
CA VAL A 189 14.05 -9.70 -9.40
C VAL A 189 15.02 -10.86 -9.21
N ASP A 190 16.29 -10.64 -9.53
CA ASP A 190 17.36 -11.62 -9.37
C ASP A 190 18.39 -11.16 -8.32
N VAL A 191 18.79 -12.08 -7.45
CA VAL A 191 19.73 -11.83 -6.36
C VAL A 191 20.95 -12.73 -6.55
N ARG A 192 22.03 -12.13 -7.06
CA ARG A 192 23.25 -12.86 -7.42
C ARG A 192 23.86 -13.61 -6.24
N TRP A 193 24.00 -12.96 -5.09
CA TRP A 193 24.60 -13.59 -3.91
C TRP A 193 23.83 -14.83 -3.45
N LEU A 194 22.50 -14.89 -3.66
CA LEU A 194 21.67 -16.03 -3.29
C LEU A 194 21.97 -17.25 -4.18
N LYS A 195 22.13 -17.03 -5.49
CA LYS A 195 22.57 -18.07 -6.43
C LYS A 195 23.98 -18.56 -6.12
N GLU A 196 24.87 -17.63 -5.77
CA GLU A 196 26.25 -17.95 -5.39
C GLU A 196 26.32 -18.74 -4.09
N ALA A 197 25.51 -18.37 -3.08
CA ALA A 197 25.38 -19.11 -1.84
C ALA A 197 24.85 -20.53 -2.09
N GLN A 198 23.88 -20.68 -2.98
CA GLN A 198 23.36 -21.99 -3.38
C GLN A 198 24.41 -22.84 -4.12
N ALA A 199 25.30 -22.21 -4.89
CA ALA A 199 26.39 -22.90 -5.58
C ALA A 199 27.50 -23.41 -4.64
N GLY A 200 27.53 -22.95 -3.38
CA GLY A 200 28.50 -23.42 -2.38
C GLY A 200 29.96 -23.07 -2.69
N GLN A 201 30.19 -22.06 -3.54
CA GLN A 201 31.54 -21.68 -3.97
C GLN A 201 32.15 -20.65 -3.02
N TYR A 202 33.36 -20.91 -2.54
CA TYR A 202 34.13 -19.94 -1.76
C TYR A 202 34.50 -18.72 -2.60
N ARG A 203 34.40 -17.52 -2.02
CA ARG A 203 34.81 -16.25 -2.63
C ARG A 203 35.97 -15.65 -1.84
N GLU A 204 36.97 -15.15 -2.55
CA GLU A 204 38.12 -14.49 -1.95
C GLU A 204 37.74 -13.18 -1.25
N THR A 205 38.43 -12.84 -0.16
CA THR A 205 38.19 -11.64 0.63
C THR A 205 38.55 -10.39 -0.15
N GLN A 206 37.55 -9.53 -0.43
CA GLN A 206 37.79 -8.21 -1.04
C GLN A 206 37.94 -7.13 0.04
N ILE A 207 39.19 -6.77 0.34
CA ILE A 207 39.51 -5.69 1.29
C ILE A 207 39.56 -4.36 0.52
N ARG A 208 38.65 -3.43 0.84
CA ARG A 208 38.65 -2.06 0.30
C ARG A 208 39.12 -1.08 1.38
N MET A 209 40.21 -0.37 1.11
CA MET A 209 40.69 0.71 1.97
C MET A 209 40.00 2.01 1.56
N THR A 210 39.48 2.76 2.52
CA THR A 210 38.90 4.09 2.28
C THR A 210 39.50 5.05 3.29
N GLU A 211 40.15 6.10 2.79
CA GLU A 211 40.69 7.15 3.64
C GLU A 211 39.54 7.98 4.21
N VAL A 212 39.50 8.11 5.53
CA VAL A 212 38.50 8.93 6.23
C VAL A 212 39.24 10.07 6.92
N SER A 213 38.90 11.31 6.56
CA SER A 213 39.45 12.50 7.23
C SER A 213 38.93 12.57 8.66
N VAL A 214 39.83 12.49 9.64
CA VAL A 214 39.49 12.63 11.06
C VAL A 214 39.46 14.12 11.40
N GLY A 215 38.29 14.62 11.83
CA GLY A 215 38.07 16.04 12.14
C GLY A 215 39.03 16.60 13.22
N PRO A 216 39.22 17.93 13.28
CA PRO A 216 40.22 18.55 14.13
C PRO A 216 39.95 18.33 15.62
N LYS A 217 40.96 17.84 16.36
CA LYS A 217 40.92 17.73 17.82
C LYS A 217 40.72 19.10 18.47
N ARG A 218 39.66 19.28 19.26
CA ARG A 218 39.43 20.48 20.08
C ARG A 218 40.56 20.61 21.11
N LYS A 219 41.32 21.70 21.05
CA LYS A 219 42.33 22.04 22.07
C LYS A 219 41.61 22.48 23.34
N LYS A 220 41.88 21.80 24.47
CA LYS A 220 41.39 22.19 25.79
C LYS A 220 42.10 23.49 26.20
N LYS A 221 41.34 24.57 26.42
CA LYS A 221 41.84 25.83 26.99
C LYS A 221 42.27 25.53 28.43
N VAL A 222 43.53 25.82 28.74
CA VAL A 222 44.10 25.87 30.10
C VAL A 222 43.72 27.21 30.71
#